data_AF-A0A1H3V1H6-F1
#
_entry.id   AF-A0A1H3V1H6-F1
#
_cell.length_a   1.000
_cell.length_b   1.000
_cell.length_c   1.000
_cell.angle_alpha   90.00
_cell.angle_beta   90.00
_cell.angle_gamma   90.00
#
_symmetry.space_group_name_H-M   'P 1'
#
loop_
_entity.id
_entity.type
_entity.pdbx_description
1 polymer ?
#
loop_
_entity_poly.entity_id
_entity_poly.type
_entity_poly.pdbx_seq_one_letter_code
_entity_poly.pdbx_strand_id
1 'polypeptide(L)'
;MHDKEAAVQVPPSWHYQLSDYEARRVREVLEAQDAHGAWLELSRFGNGFVRQAAVRGLSAQPSAEALAALLERLNDWVPQVRQEAAMAVEVYWAPEHAGLLLQTLAPLLALTSKQRADHGATLERATAVLQLAQVRDEVQGAFGDCRGKAARFVFELLLKGVEDRPALLAMALRHPEVSVRQMAVDACAICPTSRRCLCWKR
;
A
#
# COMPACT_ATOMS: atom_id res chain seq x y z
N MET A 1 27.22 -13.50 -13.98
CA MET A 1 26.76 -14.75 -14.60
C MET A 1 25.26 -14.56 -14.77
N HIS A 2 24.81 -14.26 -15.99
CA HIS A 2 23.45 -13.79 -16.25
C HIS A 2 22.46 -14.93 -16.04
N ASP A 3 21.67 -14.86 -14.98
CA ASP A 3 20.51 -15.71 -14.79
C ASP A 3 19.45 -15.22 -15.80
N LYS A 4 19.28 -15.95 -16.90
CA LYS A 4 18.17 -15.73 -17.82
C LYS A 4 16.94 -16.30 -17.15
N GLU A 5 16.31 -15.49 -16.29
CA GLU A 5 14.99 -15.78 -15.74
C GLU A 5 14.04 -16.16 -16.87
N ALA A 6 13.27 -17.21 -16.62
CA ALA A 6 12.37 -17.84 -17.57
C ALA A 6 11.52 -16.77 -18.27
N ALA A 7 11.65 -16.69 -19.60
CA ALA A 7 10.77 -15.86 -20.41
C ALA A 7 9.33 -16.18 -20.02
N VAL A 8 8.59 -15.15 -19.61
CA VAL A 8 7.17 -15.25 -19.31
C VAL A 8 6.47 -15.76 -20.57
N GLN A 9 6.14 -17.05 -20.59
CA GLN A 9 5.41 -17.62 -21.71
C GLN A 9 3.98 -17.11 -21.65
N VAL A 10 3.54 -16.49 -22.74
CA VAL A 10 2.13 -16.12 -22.92
C VAL A 10 1.30 -17.39 -22.78
N PRO A 11 0.37 -17.48 -21.81
CA PRO A 11 -0.42 -18.68 -21.60
C PRO A 11 -1.18 -19.06 -22.88
N PRO A 12 -1.20 -20.35 -23.28
CA PRO A 12 -1.93 -20.80 -24.48
C PRO A 12 -3.42 -20.44 -24.47
N SER A 13 -4.01 -20.19 -23.29
CA SER A 13 -5.39 -19.75 -23.11
C SER A 13 -5.68 -18.35 -23.68
N TRP A 14 -4.65 -17.58 -24.04
CA TRP A 14 -4.79 -16.20 -24.50
C TRP A 14 -5.13 -16.07 -25.99
N HIS A 15 -4.97 -17.14 -26.77
CA HIS A 15 -5.15 -17.11 -28.24
C HIS A 15 -6.56 -16.71 -28.72
N TYR A 16 -7.58 -16.81 -27.86
CA TYR A 16 -8.96 -16.37 -28.18
C TYR A 16 -9.40 -15.12 -27.42
N GLN A 17 -8.54 -14.56 -26.57
CA GLN A 17 -8.89 -13.48 -25.64
C GLN A 17 -8.28 -12.13 -26.04
N LEU A 18 -7.36 -12.14 -27.00
CA LEU A 18 -6.62 -10.98 -27.48
C LEU A 18 -6.77 -10.83 -28.99
N SER A 19 -6.94 -9.60 -29.45
CA SER A 19 -6.68 -9.23 -30.84
C SER A 19 -5.20 -9.40 -31.19
N ASP A 20 -4.86 -9.48 -32.47
CA ASP A 20 -3.47 -9.54 -32.94
C ASP A 20 -2.64 -8.36 -32.45
N TYR A 21 -3.27 -7.17 -32.36
CA TYR A 21 -2.66 -5.98 -31.81
C TYR A 21 -2.33 -6.13 -30.32
N GLU A 22 -3.29 -6.58 -29.51
CA GLU A 22 -3.07 -6.78 -28.07
C GLU A 22 -2.03 -7.88 -27.83
N ALA A 23 -2.08 -8.98 -28.57
CA ALA A 23 -1.12 -10.07 -28.46
C ALA A 23 0.30 -9.60 -28.81
N ARG A 24 0.45 -8.77 -29.86
CA ARG A 24 1.74 -8.16 -30.21
C ARG A 24 2.23 -7.24 -29.09
N ARG A 25 1.35 -6.36 -28.59
CA ARG A 25 1.72 -5.40 -27.54
C ARG A 25 2.13 -6.09 -26.25
N VAL A 26 1.44 -7.16 -25.84
CA VAL A 26 1.84 -7.98 -24.70
C VAL A 26 3.25 -8.53 -24.89
N ARG A 27 3.55 -9.13 -26.06
CA ARG A 27 4.89 -9.67 -26.34
C ARG A 27 5.97 -8.59 -26.27
N GLU A 28 5.73 -7.43 -26.87
CA GLU A 28 6.65 -6.30 -26.81
C GLU A 28 6.98 -5.91 -25.36
N VAL A 29 5.97 -5.88 -24.47
CA VAL A 29 6.17 -5.57 -23.05
C VAL A 29 6.97 -6.65 -22.34
N LEU A 30 6.65 -7.92 -22.59
CA LEU A 30 7.35 -9.07 -21.99
C LEU A 30 8.81 -9.20 -22.48
N GLU A 31 9.11 -8.77 -23.71
CA GLU A 31 10.46 -8.83 -24.27
C GLU A 31 11.34 -7.63 -23.86
N ALA A 32 10.72 -6.49 -23.55
CA ALA A 32 11.44 -5.25 -23.24
C ALA A 32 11.84 -5.09 -21.77
N GLN A 33 11.22 -5.84 -20.86
CA GLN A 33 11.36 -5.69 -19.41
C GLN A 33 11.73 -7.01 -18.73
N ASP A 34 12.22 -6.93 -17.50
CA ASP A 34 12.20 -8.10 -16.62
C ASP A 34 10.75 -8.53 -16.30
N ALA A 35 10.59 -9.73 -15.75
CA ALA A 35 9.27 -10.29 -15.49
C ALA A 35 8.44 -9.39 -14.56
N HIS A 36 9.05 -8.77 -13.55
CA HIS A 36 8.35 -7.93 -12.58
C HIS A 36 7.86 -6.62 -13.21
N GLY A 37 8.73 -5.91 -13.92
CA GLY A 37 8.41 -4.67 -14.64
C GLY A 37 7.34 -4.89 -15.70
N ALA A 38 7.45 -6.00 -16.45
CA ALA A 38 6.41 -6.42 -17.38
C ALA A 38 5.05 -6.58 -16.70
N TRP A 39 4.98 -7.26 -15.55
CA TRP A 39 3.71 -7.42 -14.84
C TRP A 39 3.15 -6.10 -14.28
N LEU A 40 4.02 -5.19 -13.83
CA LEU A 40 3.59 -3.86 -13.42
C LEU A 40 2.94 -3.09 -14.59
N GLU A 41 3.54 -3.12 -15.78
CA GLU A 41 2.96 -2.47 -16.97
C GLU A 41 1.66 -3.15 -17.40
N LEU A 42 1.66 -4.49 -17.53
CA LEU A 42 0.50 -5.26 -17.96
C LEU A 42 -0.67 -5.18 -16.97
N SER A 43 -0.41 -4.89 -15.69
CA SER A 43 -1.47 -4.66 -14.70
C SER A 43 -2.38 -3.49 -15.07
N ARG A 44 -1.93 -2.55 -15.91
CA ARG A 44 -2.68 -1.37 -16.37
C ARG A 44 -3.26 -1.51 -17.78
N PHE A 45 -3.11 -2.69 -18.38
CA PHE A 45 -3.52 -2.94 -19.75
C PHE A 45 -5.05 -2.80 -19.93
N GLY A 46 -5.50 -2.44 -21.13
CA GLY A 46 -6.94 -2.23 -21.41
C GLY A 46 -7.78 -3.52 -21.30
N ASN A 47 -7.18 -4.67 -21.65
CA ASN A 47 -7.82 -5.97 -21.62
C ASN A 47 -7.85 -6.59 -20.21
N GLY A 48 -9.02 -7.06 -19.78
CA GLY A 48 -9.22 -7.64 -18.45
C GLY A 48 -8.48 -8.97 -18.23
N PHE A 49 -8.32 -9.81 -19.26
CA PHE A 49 -7.58 -11.06 -19.16
C PHE A 49 -6.08 -10.81 -18.94
N VAL A 50 -5.53 -9.78 -19.60
CA VAL A 50 -4.14 -9.37 -19.43
C VAL A 50 -3.91 -8.86 -18.01
N ARG A 51 -4.78 -7.98 -17.50
CA ARG A 51 -4.70 -7.51 -16.12
C ARG A 51 -4.83 -8.65 -15.11
N GLN A 52 -5.70 -9.63 -15.38
CA GLN A 52 -5.85 -10.79 -14.50
C GLN A 52 -4.56 -11.61 -14.39
N ALA A 53 -3.87 -11.89 -15.50
CA ALA A 53 -2.60 -12.59 -15.40
C ALA A 53 -1.50 -11.73 -14.78
N ALA A 54 -1.48 -10.43 -15.05
CA ALA A 54 -0.54 -9.52 -14.40
C ALA A 54 -0.72 -9.53 -12.88
N VAL A 55 -1.96 -9.52 -12.37
CA VAL A 55 -2.26 -9.65 -10.93
C VAL A 55 -1.67 -10.96 -10.36
N ARG A 56 -1.84 -12.08 -11.08
CA ARG A 56 -1.26 -13.38 -10.67
C ARG A 56 0.27 -13.40 -10.78
N GLY A 57 0.85 -12.70 -11.74
CA GLY A 57 2.30 -12.55 -11.89
C GLY A 57 2.89 -11.74 -10.74
N LEU A 58 2.24 -10.63 -10.36
CA LEU A 58 2.67 -9.77 -9.26
C LEU A 58 2.55 -10.44 -7.89
N SER A 59 1.68 -11.44 -7.72
CA SER A 59 1.56 -12.17 -6.45
C SER A 59 2.74 -13.10 -6.14
N ALA A 60 3.59 -13.39 -7.13
CA ALA A 60 4.72 -14.31 -6.95
C ALA A 60 5.90 -13.71 -6.17
N GLN A 61 6.07 -12.39 -6.24
CA GLN A 61 7.19 -11.70 -5.61
C GLN A 61 6.70 -10.44 -4.88
N PRO A 62 6.62 -10.47 -3.54
CA PRO A 62 6.19 -9.31 -2.77
C PRO A 62 7.13 -8.11 -2.94
N SER A 63 6.58 -6.96 -3.31
CA SER A 63 7.27 -5.67 -3.39
C SER A 63 6.29 -4.53 -3.14
N ALA A 64 6.80 -3.32 -2.88
CA ALA A 64 5.95 -2.15 -2.69
C ALA A 64 5.24 -1.77 -4.01
N GLU A 65 5.93 -1.91 -5.13
CA GLU A 65 5.39 -1.67 -6.47
C GLU A 65 4.28 -2.66 -6.81
N ALA A 66 4.50 -3.95 -6.52
CA ALA A 66 3.49 -4.98 -6.72
C ALA A 66 2.27 -4.72 -5.84
N LEU A 67 2.45 -4.44 -4.54
CA LEU A 67 1.36 -4.11 -3.65
C LEU A 67 0.58 -2.87 -4.14
N ALA A 68 1.26 -1.81 -4.56
CA ALA A 68 0.60 -0.61 -5.11
C ALA A 68 -0.27 -0.95 -6.32
N ALA A 69 0.23 -1.77 -7.26
CA ALA A 69 -0.51 -2.23 -8.42
C ALA A 69 -1.71 -3.13 -8.03
N LEU A 70 -1.52 -4.05 -7.08
CA LEU A 70 -2.59 -4.91 -6.57
C LEU A 70 -3.69 -4.11 -5.87
N LEU A 71 -3.34 -3.12 -5.04
CA LEU A 71 -4.29 -2.20 -4.40
C LEU A 71 -5.11 -1.44 -5.45
N GLU A 72 -4.50 -0.99 -6.55
CA GLU A 72 -5.24 -0.36 -7.66
C GLU A 72 -6.28 -1.32 -8.28
N ARG A 73 -5.93 -2.61 -8.39
CA ARG A 73 -6.77 -3.67 -8.97
C ARG A 73 -7.86 -4.18 -8.03
N LEU A 74 -7.80 -3.90 -6.72
CA LEU A 74 -8.94 -4.13 -5.81
C LEU A 74 -10.20 -3.38 -6.25
N ASN A 75 -10.05 -2.26 -6.97
CA ASN A 75 -11.16 -1.49 -7.55
C ASN A 75 -11.25 -1.59 -9.08
N ASP A 76 -10.77 -2.69 -9.67
CA ASP A 76 -10.93 -2.96 -11.10
C ASP A 76 -12.41 -3.00 -11.52
N TRP A 77 -12.71 -2.72 -12.79
CA TRP A 77 -14.08 -2.85 -13.29
C TRP A 77 -14.48 -4.33 -13.51
N VAL A 78 -13.52 -5.21 -13.80
CA VAL A 78 -13.75 -6.65 -13.98
C VAL A 78 -13.80 -7.35 -12.62
N PRO A 79 -14.92 -8.00 -12.23
CA PRO A 79 -15.04 -8.68 -10.94
C PRO A 79 -13.97 -9.74 -10.68
N GLN A 80 -13.59 -10.51 -11.71
CA GLN A 80 -12.58 -11.56 -11.62
C GLN A 80 -11.20 -10.98 -11.29
N VAL A 81 -10.84 -9.84 -11.88
CA VAL A 81 -9.57 -9.15 -11.58
C VAL A 81 -9.57 -8.64 -10.14
N ARG A 82 -10.71 -8.11 -9.65
CA ARG A 82 -10.83 -7.70 -8.24
C ARG A 82 -10.64 -8.86 -7.27
N GLN A 83 -11.26 -10.00 -7.56
CA GLN A 83 -11.15 -11.19 -6.72
C GLN A 83 -9.72 -11.71 -6.65
N GLU A 84 -9.02 -11.76 -7.78
CA GLU A 84 -7.61 -12.16 -7.84
C GLU A 84 -6.72 -11.18 -7.09
N ALA A 85 -6.97 -9.88 -7.22
CA ALA A 85 -6.24 -8.87 -6.47
C ALA A 85 -6.47 -9.01 -4.97
N ALA A 86 -7.71 -9.29 -4.55
CA ALA A 86 -8.06 -9.52 -3.14
C ALA A 86 -7.33 -10.73 -2.56
N MET A 87 -7.19 -11.82 -3.33
CA MET A 87 -6.39 -12.97 -2.91
C MET A 87 -4.90 -12.66 -2.87
N ALA A 88 -4.39 -11.93 -3.87
CA ALA A 88 -2.98 -11.59 -3.98
C ALA A 88 -2.48 -10.67 -2.86
N VAL A 89 -3.33 -9.76 -2.35
CA VAL A 89 -2.94 -8.86 -1.26
C VAL A 89 -2.87 -9.56 0.11
N GLU A 90 -3.43 -10.77 0.26
CA GLU A 90 -3.46 -11.47 1.55
C GLU A 90 -2.08 -11.69 2.16
N VAL A 91 -1.07 -11.97 1.33
CA VAL A 91 0.31 -12.20 1.79
C VAL A 91 0.88 -10.97 2.51
N TYR A 92 0.43 -9.76 2.17
CA TYR A 92 0.93 -8.52 2.75
C TYR A 92 0.33 -8.20 4.12
N TRP A 93 -0.69 -8.93 4.58
CA TRP A 93 -1.31 -8.73 5.89
C TRP A 93 -0.53 -9.41 7.02
N ALA A 94 0.80 -9.25 6.99
CA ALA A 94 1.72 -9.86 7.93
C ALA A 94 2.78 -8.84 8.40
N PRO A 95 3.25 -8.94 9.65
CA PRO A 95 4.21 -7.98 10.22
C PRO A 95 5.50 -7.83 9.38
N GLU A 96 5.99 -8.91 8.77
CA GLU A 96 7.18 -8.92 7.91
C GLU A 96 7.05 -8.02 6.68
N HIS A 97 5.83 -7.60 6.33
CA HIS A 97 5.55 -6.71 5.21
C HIS A 97 5.17 -5.29 5.63
N ALA A 98 5.34 -4.92 6.91
CA ALA A 98 5.03 -3.58 7.40
C ALA A 98 5.75 -2.47 6.62
N GLY A 99 7.02 -2.65 6.27
CA GLY A 99 7.75 -1.71 5.42
C GLY A 99 7.15 -1.53 4.03
N LEU A 100 6.63 -2.58 3.41
CA LEU A 100 5.95 -2.49 2.11
C LEU A 100 4.60 -1.77 2.25
N LEU A 101 3.86 -2.03 3.34
CA LEU A 101 2.62 -1.32 3.66
C LEU A 101 2.86 0.18 3.88
N LEU A 102 3.91 0.55 4.60
CA LEU A 102 4.30 1.93 4.85
C LEU A 102 4.67 2.67 3.55
N GLN A 103 5.39 2.01 2.65
CA GLN A 103 5.72 2.56 1.32
C GLN A 103 4.48 2.73 0.43
N THR A 104 3.40 1.99 0.68
CA THR A 104 2.18 1.99 -0.14
C THR A 104 0.98 2.65 0.53
N LEU A 105 1.20 3.48 1.57
CA LEU A 105 0.12 4.20 2.25
C LEU A 105 -0.71 5.07 1.31
N ALA A 106 -0.09 5.72 0.31
CA ALA A 106 -0.82 6.55 -0.64
C ALA A 106 -1.87 5.76 -1.46
N PRO A 107 -1.51 4.69 -2.18
CA PRO A 107 -2.51 3.86 -2.88
C PRO A 107 -3.47 3.14 -1.91
N LEU A 108 -3.02 2.70 -0.73
CA LEU A 108 -3.88 2.08 0.28
C LEU A 108 -4.99 3.04 0.72
N LEU A 109 -4.62 4.27 1.13
CA LEU A 109 -5.59 5.27 1.59
C LEU A 109 -6.46 5.80 0.45
N ALA A 110 -6.01 5.71 -0.81
CA ALA A 110 -6.84 6.06 -1.95
C ALA A 110 -8.07 5.15 -2.11
N LEU A 111 -8.05 3.93 -1.55
CA LEU A 111 -9.20 3.01 -1.56
C LEU A 111 -10.42 3.59 -0.82
N THR A 112 -10.22 4.47 0.16
CA THR A 112 -11.31 5.12 0.91
C THR A 112 -12.28 5.91 0.01
N SER A 113 -11.82 6.38 -1.15
CA SER A 113 -12.64 7.10 -2.13
C SER A 113 -13.09 6.24 -3.31
N LYS A 114 -12.83 4.93 -3.27
CA LYS A 114 -13.19 4.00 -4.34
C LYS A 114 -14.50 3.29 -4.01
N GLN A 115 -15.34 3.06 -5.02
CA GLN A 115 -16.74 2.66 -4.83
C GLN A 115 -17.17 1.40 -5.60
N ARG A 116 -16.28 0.73 -6.34
CA ARG A 116 -16.66 -0.50 -7.09
C ARG A 116 -16.71 -1.76 -6.22
N ALA A 117 -16.17 -1.69 -5.02
CA ALA A 117 -16.25 -2.70 -3.98
C ALA A 117 -16.14 -2.01 -2.61
N ASP A 118 -16.52 -2.71 -1.56
CA ASP A 118 -16.24 -2.29 -0.19
C ASP A 118 -14.78 -2.63 0.17
N HIS A 119 -13.99 -1.60 0.48
CA HIS A 119 -12.57 -1.73 0.82
C HIS A 119 -12.31 -1.63 2.33
N GLY A 120 -13.36 -1.55 3.16
CA GLY A 120 -13.25 -1.42 4.61
C GLY A 120 -12.41 -2.54 5.24
N ALA A 121 -12.71 -3.79 4.92
CA ALA A 121 -11.98 -4.95 5.44
C ALA A 121 -10.48 -4.95 5.06
N THR A 122 -10.12 -4.45 3.87
CA THR A 122 -8.72 -4.29 3.45
C THR A 122 -8.01 -3.23 4.28
N LEU A 123 -8.65 -2.07 4.47
CA LEU A 123 -8.11 -0.98 5.29
C LEU A 123 -7.95 -1.39 6.75
N GLU A 124 -8.92 -2.12 7.31
CA GLU A 124 -8.88 -2.63 8.67
C GLU A 124 -7.73 -3.62 8.87
N ARG A 125 -7.52 -4.56 7.95
CA ARG A 125 -6.42 -5.53 8.04
C ARG A 125 -5.04 -4.87 7.93
N ALA A 126 -4.87 -3.96 6.98
CA ALA A 126 -3.63 -3.19 6.87
C ALA A 126 -3.37 -2.37 8.14
N THR A 127 -4.41 -1.73 8.68
CA THR A 127 -4.34 -0.98 9.96
C THR A 127 -3.93 -1.91 11.10
N ALA A 128 -4.54 -3.09 11.23
CA ALA A 128 -4.25 -4.03 12.29
C ALA A 128 -2.78 -4.47 12.29
N VAL A 129 -2.20 -4.75 11.11
CA VAL A 129 -0.77 -5.07 10.97
C VAL A 129 0.10 -3.91 11.45
N LEU A 130 -0.18 -2.69 10.99
CA LEU A 130 0.57 -1.48 11.37
C LEU A 130 0.38 -1.06 12.82
N GLN A 131 -0.54 -1.69 13.57
CA GLN A 131 -0.72 -1.48 15.00
C GLN A 131 -0.02 -2.53 15.88
N LEU A 132 0.55 -3.58 15.28
CA LEU A 132 1.25 -4.61 16.04
C LEU A 132 2.48 -4.03 16.73
N ALA A 133 2.70 -4.43 17.99
CA ALA A 133 3.81 -3.93 18.79
C ALA A 133 5.18 -4.17 18.13
N GLN A 134 5.35 -5.31 17.43
CA GLN A 134 6.61 -5.68 16.79
C GLN A 134 7.01 -4.79 15.60
N VAL A 135 6.06 -4.07 14.97
CA VAL A 135 6.35 -3.18 13.83
C VAL A 135 6.37 -1.70 14.25
N ARG A 136 6.21 -1.42 15.55
CA ARG A 136 6.04 -0.07 16.06
C ARG A 136 7.22 0.84 15.76
N ASP A 137 8.45 0.35 15.92
CA ASP A 137 9.66 1.13 15.66
C ASP A 137 9.76 1.51 14.18
N GLU A 138 9.35 0.61 13.28
CA GLU A 138 9.30 0.87 11.84
C GLU A 138 8.26 1.93 11.48
N VAL A 139 7.05 1.84 12.06
CA VAL A 139 6.00 2.85 11.90
C VAL A 139 6.42 4.21 12.46
N GLN A 140 7.11 4.23 13.60
CA GLN A 140 7.67 5.46 14.18
C GLN A 140 8.78 6.06 13.30
N GLY A 141 9.65 5.22 12.74
CA GLY A 141 10.69 5.64 11.80
C GLY A 141 10.09 6.29 10.54
N ALA A 142 9.07 5.67 9.95
CA ALA A 142 8.40 6.18 8.76
C ALA A 142 7.62 7.49 9.00
N PHE A 143 7.20 7.76 10.25
CA PHE A 143 6.36 8.92 10.56
C PHE A 143 6.99 10.25 10.12
N GLY A 144 8.29 10.44 10.32
CA GLY A 144 8.98 11.69 9.97
C GLY A 144 9.02 12.01 8.47
N ASP A 145 8.97 10.97 7.63
CA ASP A 145 9.06 11.09 6.17
C ASP A 145 7.69 11.14 5.50
N CYS A 146 6.64 10.72 6.21
CA CYS A 146 5.28 10.75 5.69
C CYS A 146 4.80 12.19 5.42
N ARG A 147 3.95 12.34 4.41
CA ARG A 147 3.33 13.63 4.02
C ARG A 147 1.82 13.49 3.82
N GLY A 148 1.09 14.60 3.89
CA GLY A 148 -0.34 14.66 3.54
C GLY A 148 -1.24 13.68 4.29
N LYS A 149 -2.00 12.86 3.57
CA LYS A 149 -2.92 11.85 4.16
C LYS A 149 -2.16 10.75 4.91
N ALA A 150 -1.01 10.32 4.39
CA ALA A 150 -0.20 9.27 5.01
C ALA A 150 0.33 9.71 6.38
N ALA A 151 0.83 10.95 6.50
CA ALA A 151 1.33 11.48 7.77
C ALA A 151 0.25 11.52 8.86
N ARG A 152 -0.96 11.95 8.50
CA ARG A 152 -2.10 11.99 9.42
C ARG A 152 -2.52 10.60 9.85
N PHE A 153 -2.59 9.66 8.90
CA PHE A 153 -2.90 8.26 9.18
C PHE A 153 -1.89 7.62 10.13
N VAL A 154 -0.59 7.77 9.86
CA VAL A 154 0.47 7.24 10.74
C VAL A 154 0.44 7.89 12.12
N PHE A 155 0.18 9.21 12.20
CA PHE A 155 0.01 9.87 13.48
C PHE A 155 -1.15 9.28 14.29
N GLU A 156 -2.31 9.06 13.66
CA GLU A 156 -3.47 8.43 14.31
C GLU A 156 -3.18 7.00 14.78
N LEU A 157 -2.47 6.21 13.97
CA LEU A 157 -2.02 4.87 14.33
C LEU A 157 -1.16 4.90 15.60
N LEU A 158 -0.12 5.74 15.60
CA LEU A 158 0.78 5.88 16.74
C LEU A 158 0.04 6.36 17.98
N LEU A 159 -0.89 7.32 17.83
CA LEU A 159 -1.64 7.88 18.95
C LEU A 159 -2.53 6.84 19.67
N LYS A 160 -3.04 5.83 18.95
CA LYS A 160 -3.86 4.74 19.51
C LYS A 160 -3.06 3.74 20.33
N GLY A 161 -1.78 3.53 20.00
CA GLY A 161 -0.91 2.53 20.65
C GLY A 161 0.16 3.12 21.57
N VAL A 162 0.17 4.44 21.79
CA VAL A 162 1.31 5.10 22.45
C VAL A 162 1.35 4.86 23.96
N GLU A 163 2.51 4.43 24.43
CA GLU A 163 2.84 4.36 25.87
C GLU A 163 3.33 5.72 26.37
N ASP A 164 4.31 6.32 25.69
CA ASP A 164 4.80 7.68 25.96
C ASP A 164 4.10 8.72 25.05
N ARG A 165 2.85 9.03 25.41
CA ARG A 165 2.04 10.04 24.70
C ARG A 165 2.74 11.40 24.62
N PRO A 166 3.34 11.95 25.69
CA PRO A 166 4.07 13.22 25.61
C PRO A 166 5.20 13.24 24.58
N ALA A 167 6.02 12.18 24.49
CA ALA A 167 7.09 12.12 23.51
C ALA A 167 6.56 12.13 22.06
N LEU A 168 5.53 11.35 21.77
CA LEU A 168 4.89 11.34 20.45
C LEU A 168 4.32 12.72 20.08
N LEU A 169 3.64 13.39 21.03
CA LEU A 169 3.08 14.73 20.79
C LEU A 169 4.19 15.76 20.56
N ALA A 170 5.29 15.70 21.30
CA ALA A 170 6.44 16.58 21.09
C ALA A 170 7.12 16.35 19.72
N MET A 171 7.13 15.12 19.21
CA MET A 171 7.57 14.84 17.83
C MET A 171 6.58 15.41 16.81
N ALA A 172 5.28 15.16 16.99
CA ALA A 172 4.23 15.59 16.07
C ALA A 172 4.10 17.12 15.99
N LEU A 173 4.31 17.85 17.08
CA LEU A 173 4.36 19.32 17.11
C LEU A 173 5.52 19.90 16.29
N ARG A 174 6.58 19.12 16.04
CA ARG A 174 7.73 19.49 15.21
C ARG A 174 7.66 18.91 13.80
N HIS A 175 6.58 18.20 13.46
CA HIS A 175 6.42 17.57 12.15
C HIS A 175 6.30 18.63 11.04
N PRO A 176 6.87 18.41 9.83
CA PRO A 176 6.81 19.38 8.73
C PRO A 176 5.38 19.68 8.26
N GLU A 177 4.49 18.69 8.29
CA GLU A 177 3.08 18.86 7.94
C GLU A 177 2.31 19.68 8.99
N VAL A 178 1.74 20.81 8.56
CA VAL A 178 0.89 21.69 9.39
C VAL A 178 -0.28 20.91 9.98
N SER A 179 -0.90 20.04 9.18
CA SER A 179 -2.08 19.26 9.60
C SER A 179 -1.77 18.31 10.76
N VAL A 180 -0.59 17.69 10.76
CA VAL A 180 -0.12 16.83 11.86
C VAL A 180 0.12 17.65 13.12
N ARG A 181 0.72 18.84 13.00
CA ARG A 181 0.90 19.75 14.15
C ARG A 181 -0.44 20.16 14.76
N GLN A 182 -1.44 20.46 13.93
CA GLN A 182 -2.78 20.78 14.42
C GLN A 182 -3.41 19.61 15.17
N MET A 183 -3.35 18.40 14.61
CA MET A 183 -3.85 17.20 15.28
C MET A 183 -3.13 16.94 16.62
N ALA A 184 -1.84 17.25 16.71
CA ALA A 184 -1.09 17.16 17.96
C ALA A 184 -1.56 18.18 19.01
N VAL A 185 -1.85 19.43 18.60
CA VAL A 185 -2.44 20.46 19.48
C VAL A 185 -3.80 20.01 20.00
N ASP A 186 -4.67 19.51 19.11
CA ASP A 186 -6.00 19.02 19.49
C ASP A 186 -5.89 17.83 20.46
N ALA A 187 -4.96 16.90 20.19
CA ALA A 187 -4.67 15.77 21.07
C ALA A 187 -4.11 16.19 22.45
N CYS A 188 -3.37 17.31 22.53
CA CYS A 188 -2.94 17.91 23.81
C CYS A 188 -4.11 18.52 24.58
N ALA A 189 -5.08 19.11 23.86
CA ALA A 189 -6.27 19.74 24.46
C ALA A 189 -7.21 18.74 25.13
N ILE A 190 -7.08 17.45 24.84
CA ILE A 190 -7.86 16.36 25.45
C ILE A 190 -7.13 15.77 26.68
N CYS A 191 -5.84 16.07 26.90
CA CYS A 191 -5.11 15.58 28.08
C CYS A 191 -5.50 16.33 29.38
N PRO A 192 -5.54 15.65 30.54
CA PRO A 192 -5.74 16.30 31.84
C PRO A 192 -4.67 17.38 32.10
N THR A 193 -5.08 18.48 32.74
CA THR A 193 -4.28 19.71 32.92
C THR A 193 -2.91 19.47 33.56
N SER A 194 -2.76 18.43 34.39
CA SER A 194 -1.50 18.04 35.03
C SER A 194 -0.41 17.55 34.07
N ARG A 195 -0.76 17.14 32.84
CA ARG A 195 0.19 16.65 31.81
C ARG A 195 0.32 17.57 30.60
N ARG A 196 -0.51 18.64 30.49
CA ARG A 196 -0.42 19.61 29.38
C ARG A 196 0.92 20.34 29.35
N CYS A 197 1.46 20.73 30.51
CA CYS A 197 2.71 21.49 30.60
C CYS A 197 3.95 20.75 30.07
N LEU A 198 3.92 19.43 29.89
CA LEU A 198 5.06 18.67 29.37
C LEU A 198 5.14 18.69 27.83
N CYS A 199 4.01 18.80 27.13
CA CYS A 199 4.00 18.84 25.66
C CYS A 199 4.44 20.20 25.09
N TRP A 200 4.38 21.26 25.90
CA TRP A 200 4.72 22.64 25.51
C TRP A 200 6.10 23.09 26.03
N LYS A 201 6.79 22.24 26.79
CA LYS A 201 8.13 22.50 27.33
C LYS A 201 9.15 21.56 26.68
N ARG A 202 9.52 21.83 25.42
CA ARG A 202 10.88 21.63 24.85
C ARG A 202 10.92 22.00 23.37
#